data_AF-A0A6S7G6X1-F1
#
_entry.id   AF-A0A6S7G6X1-F1
#
_cell.length_a   1.000
_cell.length_b   1.000
_cell.length_c   1.000
_cell.angle_alpha   90.00
_cell.angle_beta   90.00
_cell.angle_gamma   90.00
#
_symmetry.space_group_name_H-M   'P 1'
#
loop_
_entity.id
_entity.type
_entity.pdbx_description
1 polymer ?
#
loop_
_entity_poly.entity_id
_entity_poly.type
_entity_poly.pdbx_seq_one_letter_code
_entity_poly.pdbx_strand_id
1 'polypeptide(L)'
;MGCVVGSLEWCCGSTADSCCCACCPSCCSLVTTRFIYTFFLILGVIVPAILLSSNVEENLKDKLPYYDKNCDEGGECEKVMGYLSVYRIFLGFAIFHAILMIFTLGVKSQKECRAGINNGFWGIKFIALIILCGWSFWVESDKFANTLMYFGLIGGLLFIVIQLLLLVDFAHTWNEIW
;
A
#
# COMPACT_ATOMS: atom_id res chain seq x y z
N MET A 1 3.57 -6.68 27.12
CA MET A 1 2.41 -7.21 26.35
C MET A 1 1.15 -6.32 26.45
N GLY A 2 1.26 -5.03 26.82
CA GLY A 2 0.09 -4.14 26.99
C GLY A 2 -0.28 -3.24 25.79
N CYS A 3 0.58 -3.09 24.77
CA CYS A 3 0.29 -2.19 23.64
C CYS A 3 -0.50 -2.84 22.49
N VAL A 4 -0.63 -4.18 22.47
CA VAL A 4 -1.34 -4.88 21.38
C VAL A 4 -2.86 -4.70 21.51
N VAL A 5 -3.38 -4.57 22.74
CA VAL A 5 -4.83 -4.53 23.00
C VAL A 5 -5.45 -3.14 22.74
N GLY A 6 -4.67 -2.06 22.83
CA GLY A 6 -5.16 -0.70 22.52
C GLY A 6 -5.32 -0.39 21.03
N SER A 7 -5.04 -1.34 20.14
CA SER A 7 -5.05 -1.10 18.68
C SER A 7 -6.42 -1.27 18.03
N LEU A 8 -7.45 -1.66 18.80
CA LEU A 8 -8.84 -1.79 18.34
C LEU A 8 -9.78 -0.71 18.89
N GLU A 9 -9.26 0.24 19.67
CA GLU A 9 -10.06 1.39 20.12
C GLU A 9 -10.07 2.48 19.04
N TRP A 10 -11.21 2.53 18.37
CA TRP A 10 -11.71 3.62 17.55
C TRP A 10 -11.29 4.98 18.14
N CYS A 11 -10.42 5.72 17.44
CA CYS A 11 -10.16 7.13 17.72
C CYS A 11 -11.33 8.02 17.27
N CYS A 12 -12.54 7.73 17.74
CA CYS A 12 -13.70 8.63 17.67
C CYS A 12 -14.24 8.79 19.09
N GLY A 13 -13.62 9.68 19.87
CA GLY A 13 -14.04 9.96 21.24
C GLY A 13 -13.28 11.14 21.83
N SER A 14 -13.67 12.35 21.41
CA SER A 14 -13.53 13.61 22.16
C SER A 14 -12.12 14.02 22.59
N THR A 15 -11.41 14.71 21.69
CA THR A 15 -10.78 16.02 22.00
C THR A 15 -10.19 16.57 20.71
N ALA A 16 -10.85 17.61 20.18
CA ALA A 16 -10.26 18.53 19.21
C ALA A 16 -9.32 19.55 19.91
N ASP A 17 -8.77 19.17 21.06
CA ASP A 17 -7.88 19.97 21.89
C ASP A 17 -6.58 19.19 22.12
N SER A 18 -5.81 18.98 21.05
CA SER A 18 -4.37 19.17 21.13
C SER A 18 -3.67 19.02 19.78
N CYS A 19 -3.65 20.09 18.99
CA CYS A 19 -2.56 20.29 18.02
C CYS A 19 -1.19 20.50 18.71
N CYS A 20 -1.11 20.54 20.06
CA CYS A 20 0.04 21.01 20.83
C CYS A 20 0.21 20.33 22.21
N CYS A 21 0.13 18.99 22.31
CA CYS A 21 0.55 18.25 23.50
C CYS A 21 1.68 17.34 23.06
N ALA A 22 2.89 17.75 23.41
CA ALA A 22 4.16 17.09 23.22
C ALA A 22 4.07 15.56 23.02
N CYS A 23 4.49 15.07 21.85
CA CYS A 23 4.88 13.68 21.60
C CYS A 23 4.00 12.63 22.31
N CYS A 24 2.81 12.35 21.76
CA CYS A 24 2.12 11.11 22.11
C CYS A 24 3.14 9.94 21.99
N PRO A 25 3.34 9.17 23.06
CA PRO A 25 4.63 8.60 23.42
C PRO A 25 5.07 7.53 22.44
N SER A 26 6.38 7.32 22.44
CA SER A 26 7.18 6.34 21.71
C SER A 26 6.81 4.86 21.97
N CYS A 27 5.52 4.50 21.92
CA CYS A 27 5.01 3.18 22.33
C CYS A 27 4.75 2.21 21.17
N CYS A 28 5.01 2.61 19.92
CA CYS A 28 5.23 1.66 18.83
C CYS A 28 6.70 1.73 18.46
N SER A 29 7.45 0.69 18.79
CA SER A 29 8.84 0.54 18.36
C SER A 29 8.92 0.62 16.83
N LEU A 30 10.07 1.02 16.28
CA LEU A 30 10.35 0.95 14.83
C LEU A 30 9.99 -0.43 14.24
N VAL A 31 10.08 -1.47 15.07
CA VAL A 31 9.69 -2.84 14.77
C VAL A 31 8.18 -2.96 14.50
N THR A 32 7.32 -2.41 15.35
CA THR A 32 5.85 -2.44 15.14
C THR A 32 5.43 -1.75 13.85
N THR A 33 6.02 -0.58 13.57
CA THR A 33 5.74 0.18 12.34
C THR A 33 6.07 -0.64 11.10
N ARG A 34 7.24 -1.32 11.09
CA ARG A 34 7.64 -2.23 10.01
C ARG A 34 6.65 -3.38 9.84
N PHE A 35 6.24 -4.03 10.93
CA PHE A 35 5.27 -5.13 10.87
C PHE A 35 3.93 -4.70 10.27
N ILE A 36 3.42 -3.52 10.63
CA ILE A 36 2.13 -3.04 10.09
C ILE A 36 2.23 -2.70 8.60
N TYR A 37 3.31 -2.05 8.16
CA TYR A 37 3.52 -1.81 6.71
C TYR A 37 3.71 -3.12 5.93
N THR A 38 4.41 -4.11 6.51
CA THR A 38 4.48 -5.46 5.91
C THR A 38 3.10 -6.09 5.80
N PHE A 39 2.27 -5.97 6.83
CA PHE A 39 0.89 -6.46 6.79
C PHE A 39 0.07 -5.77 5.68
N PHE A 40 0.18 -4.45 5.52
CA PHE A 40 -0.46 -3.72 4.41
C PHE A 40 0.02 -4.23 3.05
N LEU A 41 1.32 -4.46 2.89
CA LEU A 41 1.87 -5.02 1.65
C LEU A 41 1.36 -6.44 1.38
N ILE A 42 1.26 -7.30 2.39
CA ILE A 42 0.69 -8.64 2.26
C ILE A 42 -0.76 -8.56 1.79
N LEU A 43 -1.58 -7.69 2.39
CA LEU A 43 -2.95 -7.44 1.92
C LEU A 43 -2.96 -6.92 0.47
N GLY A 44 -2.02 -6.05 0.14
CA GLY A 44 -1.81 -5.52 -1.21
C GLY A 44 -1.41 -6.57 -2.24
N VAL A 45 -0.96 -7.76 -1.84
CA VAL A 45 -0.70 -8.89 -2.74
C VAL A 45 -1.89 -9.86 -2.76
N ILE A 46 -2.42 -10.20 -1.58
CA ILE A 46 -3.51 -11.18 -1.46
C ILE A 46 -4.78 -10.69 -2.15
N VAL A 47 -5.18 -9.43 -1.95
CA VAL A 47 -6.43 -8.90 -2.53
C VAL A 47 -6.39 -8.89 -4.06
N PRO A 48 -5.35 -8.35 -4.72
CA PRO A 48 -5.22 -8.45 -6.17
C PRO A 48 -5.10 -9.89 -6.69
N ALA A 49 -4.44 -10.79 -5.95
CA ALA A 49 -4.36 -12.19 -6.34
C ALA A 49 -5.73 -12.88 -6.35
N ILE A 50 -6.61 -12.53 -5.40
CA ILE A 50 -8.00 -13.01 -5.38
C ILE A 50 -8.80 -12.45 -6.57
N LEU A 51 -8.59 -11.17 -6.93
CA LEU A 51 -9.25 -10.54 -8.07
C LEU A 51 -8.81 -11.09 -9.43
N LEU A 52 -7.64 -11.72 -9.50
CA LEU A 52 -7.19 -12.43 -10.70
C LEU A 52 -7.88 -13.78 -10.89
N SER A 53 -8.60 -14.28 -9.88
CA SER A 53 -9.34 -15.54 -9.96
C SER A 53 -10.61 -15.37 -10.79
N SER A 54 -10.79 -16.23 -11.80
CA SER A 54 -11.94 -16.20 -12.73
C SER A 54 -13.30 -16.25 -12.01
N ASN A 55 -13.41 -16.99 -10.90
CA ASN A 55 -14.63 -17.07 -10.10
C ASN A 55 -15.05 -15.71 -9.52
N VAL A 56 -14.08 -14.90 -9.09
CA VAL A 56 -14.35 -13.60 -8.48
C VAL A 56 -14.68 -12.60 -9.56
N GLU A 57 -13.95 -12.68 -10.67
CA GLU A 57 -14.13 -11.79 -11.79
C GLU A 57 -15.56 -11.88 -12.34
N GLU A 58 -16.06 -13.08 -12.64
CA GLU A 58 -17.43 -13.31 -13.13
C GLU A 58 -18.52 -12.66 -12.27
N ASN A 59 -18.33 -12.64 -10.95
CA ASN A 59 -19.28 -12.03 -10.02
C ASN A 59 -19.15 -10.49 -9.93
N LEU A 60 -18.02 -9.93 -10.36
CA LEU A 60 -17.75 -8.49 -10.30
C LEU A 60 -17.90 -7.76 -11.64
N LYS A 61 -18.01 -8.46 -12.77
CA LYS A 61 -18.17 -7.89 -14.11
C LYS A 61 -19.21 -6.77 -14.17
N ASP A 62 -20.42 -7.03 -13.65
CA ASP A 62 -21.54 -6.09 -13.70
C ASP A 62 -21.39 -4.89 -12.74
N LYS A 63 -20.41 -4.92 -11.83
CA LYS A 63 -20.19 -3.87 -10.82
C LYS A 63 -19.05 -2.93 -11.19
N LEU A 64 -18.25 -3.25 -12.20
CA LEU A 64 -17.07 -2.49 -12.57
C LEU A 64 -17.41 -1.46 -13.67
N PRO A 65 -17.16 -0.15 -13.45
CA PRO A 65 -17.55 0.90 -14.39
C PRO A 65 -16.82 0.86 -15.74
N TYR A 66 -15.75 0.06 -15.85
CA TYR A 66 -14.92 -0.08 -17.05
C TYR A 66 -15.13 -1.39 -17.82
N TYR A 67 -16.12 -2.21 -17.42
CA TYR A 67 -16.37 -3.53 -18.00
C TYR A 67 -16.89 -3.45 -19.45
N ASP A 68 -17.91 -2.64 -19.69
CA ASP A 68 -18.65 -2.61 -20.96
C ASP A 68 -17.81 -2.11 -22.16
N LYS A 69 -16.93 -1.12 -21.93
CA LYS A 69 -16.18 -0.44 -23.01
C LYS A 69 -14.95 -1.19 -23.52
N ASN A 70 -14.41 -2.15 -22.76
CA ASN A 70 -13.16 -2.83 -23.12
C ASN A 70 -13.37 -4.25 -23.68
N CYS A 71 -14.62 -4.74 -23.71
CA CYS A 71 -14.96 -6.09 -24.19
C CYS A 71 -15.56 -6.13 -25.60
N ASP A 72 -15.69 -5.01 -26.31
CA ASP A 72 -16.31 -4.95 -27.64
C ASP A 72 -15.45 -5.61 -28.76
N GLU A 73 -14.19 -5.94 -28.49
CA GLU A 73 -13.27 -6.55 -29.46
C GLU A 73 -12.92 -8.01 -29.12
N GLY A 74 -13.88 -8.92 -29.25
CA GLY A 74 -13.70 -10.32 -29.70
C GLY A 74 -12.58 -11.21 -29.12
N GLY A 75 -12.05 -10.95 -27.92
CA GLY A 75 -10.97 -11.73 -27.28
C GLY A 75 -11.20 -11.98 -25.79
N GLU A 76 -10.24 -12.65 -25.13
CA GLU A 76 -10.23 -13.04 -23.70
C GLU A 76 -10.37 -11.85 -22.73
N CYS A 77 -11.53 -11.19 -22.72
CA CYS A 77 -11.77 -9.95 -21.98
C CYS A 77 -11.58 -10.16 -20.48
N GLU A 78 -11.88 -11.36 -19.99
CA GLU A 78 -11.76 -11.67 -18.56
C GLU A 78 -10.32 -11.48 -18.03
N LYS A 79 -9.36 -12.17 -18.64
CA LYS A 79 -7.95 -12.05 -18.23
C LYS A 79 -7.44 -10.61 -18.36
N VAL A 80 -7.92 -9.88 -19.36
CA VAL A 80 -7.61 -8.47 -19.59
C VAL A 80 -8.21 -7.56 -18.48
N MET A 81 -9.36 -7.91 -17.92
CA MET A 81 -9.96 -7.16 -16.81
C MET A 81 -9.32 -7.49 -15.46
N GLY A 82 -8.99 -8.76 -15.22
CA GLY A 82 -8.26 -9.20 -14.04
C GLY A 82 -6.96 -8.42 -13.85
N TYR A 83 -6.10 -8.37 -14.87
CA TYR A 83 -4.81 -7.66 -14.77
C TYR A 83 -4.98 -6.14 -14.61
N LEU A 84 -5.97 -5.52 -15.27
CA LEU A 84 -6.22 -4.09 -15.16
C LEU A 84 -6.67 -3.70 -13.74
N SER A 85 -7.48 -4.56 -13.11
CA SER A 85 -7.92 -4.41 -11.72
C SER A 85 -6.73 -4.45 -10.75
N VAL A 86 -5.77 -5.36 -11.00
CA VAL A 86 -4.52 -5.44 -10.25
C VAL A 86 -3.70 -4.14 -10.37
N TYR A 87 -3.53 -3.61 -11.58
CA TYR A 87 -2.81 -2.35 -11.80
C TYR A 87 -3.43 -1.16 -11.05
N ARG A 88 -4.76 -1.09 -10.98
CA ARG A 88 -5.49 -0.03 -10.26
C ARG A 88 -5.23 -0.08 -8.75
N ILE A 89 -5.32 -1.27 -8.14
CA ILE A 89 -5.03 -1.42 -6.71
C ILE A 89 -3.58 -1.03 -6.42
N PHE A 90 -2.62 -1.52 -7.20
CA PHE A 90 -1.21 -1.17 -7.00
C PHE A 90 -0.92 0.31 -7.25
N LEU A 91 -1.65 0.98 -8.14
CA LEU A 91 -1.59 2.44 -8.24
C LEU A 91 -2.03 3.12 -6.95
N GLY A 92 -3.12 2.67 -6.32
CA GLY A 92 -3.57 3.17 -5.02
C GLY A 92 -2.49 3.03 -3.93
N PHE A 93 -1.86 1.85 -3.87
CA PHE A 93 -0.72 1.60 -2.97
C PHE A 93 0.48 2.50 -3.27
N ALA A 94 0.82 2.70 -4.54
CA ALA A 94 1.94 3.54 -4.95
C ALA A 94 1.70 5.01 -4.57
N ILE A 95 0.50 5.54 -4.85
CA ILE A 95 0.12 6.91 -4.48
C ILE A 95 0.14 7.09 -2.97
N PHE A 96 -0.42 6.13 -2.21
CA PHE A 96 -0.41 6.17 -0.75
C PHE A 96 1.01 6.29 -0.18
N HIS A 97 1.94 5.44 -0.64
CA HIS A 97 3.32 5.46 -0.17
C HIS A 97 4.09 6.69 -0.68
N ALA A 98 3.81 7.18 -1.89
CA ALA A 98 4.40 8.41 -2.41
C ALA A 98 3.99 9.64 -1.58
N ILE A 99 2.70 9.72 -1.20
CA ILE A 99 2.20 10.78 -0.32
C ILE A 99 2.91 10.73 1.04
N LEU A 100 3.00 9.54 1.66
CA LEU A 100 3.71 9.38 2.93
C LEU A 100 5.20 9.73 2.80
N MET A 101 5.84 9.37 1.68
CA MET A 101 7.22 9.75 1.39
C MET A 101 7.36 11.26 1.39
N ILE A 102 6.53 11.99 0.62
CA ILE A 102 6.55 13.46 0.54
C ILE A 102 6.38 14.09 1.94
N PHE A 103 5.40 13.62 2.74
CA PHE A 103 5.17 14.16 4.09
C PHE A 103 6.34 13.92 5.05
N THR A 104 7.13 12.87 4.84
CA THR A 104 8.25 12.46 5.71
C THR A 104 9.62 12.86 5.17
N LEU A 105 9.69 13.54 4.01
CA LEU A 105 10.95 14.03 3.44
C LEU A 105 11.67 14.98 4.41
N GLY A 106 12.96 14.71 4.62
CA GLY A 106 13.84 15.56 5.42
C GLY A 106 13.65 15.43 6.94
N VAL A 107 12.87 14.46 7.42
CA VAL A 107 12.77 14.13 8.84
C VAL A 107 14.06 13.44 9.28
N LYS A 108 14.77 14.02 10.25
CA LYS A 108 16.06 13.49 10.74
C LYS A 108 15.94 12.74 12.05
N SER A 109 14.91 13.06 12.85
CA SER A 109 14.70 12.46 14.16
C SER A 109 13.27 11.95 14.35
N GLN A 110 13.15 10.82 15.02
CA GLN A 110 11.87 10.20 15.41
C GLN A 110 11.09 11.05 16.43
N LYS A 111 11.73 12.04 17.06
CA LYS A 111 11.11 12.97 18.01
C LYS A 111 10.40 14.14 17.33
N GLU A 112 10.61 14.34 16.03
CA GLU A 112 9.93 15.39 15.28
C GLU A 112 8.44 15.05 15.13
N CYS A 113 7.56 16.04 15.27
CA CYS A 113 6.12 15.85 15.12
C CYS A 113 5.74 15.16 13.79
N ARG A 114 6.47 15.48 12.71
CA ARG A 114 6.30 14.87 11.38
C ARG A 114 6.64 13.37 11.34
N ALA A 115 7.55 12.88 12.19
CA ALA A 115 7.81 11.44 12.31
C ALA A 115 6.61 10.67 12.88
N GLY A 116 5.76 11.34 13.67
CA GLY A 116 4.51 10.78 14.20
C GLY A 116 3.55 10.34 13.09
N ILE A 117 3.55 11.03 11.94
CA ILE A 117 2.74 10.65 10.78
C ILE A 117 3.16 9.28 10.26
N ASN A 118 4.46 8.96 10.21
CA ASN A 118 4.92 7.66 9.70
C ASN A 118 4.70 6.52 10.70
N ASN A 119 4.87 6.78 11.99
CA ASN A 119 4.85 5.73 13.02
C ASN A 119 3.49 5.56 13.74
N GLY A 120 2.51 6.42 13.43
CA GLY A 120 1.20 6.43 14.08
C GLY A 120 0.03 6.50 13.10
N PHE A 121 -1.16 6.84 13.63
CA PHE A 121 -2.40 7.07 12.88
C PHE A 121 -2.79 5.92 11.92
N TRP A 122 -2.64 4.67 12.37
CA TRP A 122 -2.84 3.47 11.56
C TRP A 122 -4.26 3.33 10.97
N GLY A 123 -5.29 3.61 11.77
CA GLY A 123 -6.68 3.55 11.28
C GLY A 123 -6.97 4.55 10.16
N ILE A 124 -6.51 5.80 10.32
CA ILE A 124 -6.66 6.84 9.29
C ILE A 124 -5.92 6.45 8.00
N LYS A 125 -4.69 5.93 8.13
CA LYS A 125 -3.91 5.43 6.99
C LYS A 125 -4.60 4.30 6.25
N PHE A 126 -5.17 3.34 6.98
CA PHE A 126 -5.86 2.21 6.37
C PHE A 126 -7.11 2.67 5.61
N ILE A 127 -7.90 3.57 6.19
CA ILE A 127 -9.05 4.18 5.51
C ILE A 127 -8.58 4.95 4.25
N ALA A 128 -7.52 5.76 4.37
CA ALA A 128 -6.97 6.50 3.24
C ALA A 128 -6.49 5.56 2.12
N LEU A 129 -5.87 4.44 2.46
CA LEU A 129 -5.46 3.42 1.49
C LEU A 129 -6.66 2.81 0.75
N ILE A 130 -7.73 2.44 1.48
CA ILE A 130 -8.96 1.92 0.86
C ILE A 130 -9.59 2.97 -0.07
N ILE A 131 -9.65 4.23 0.35
CA ILE A 131 -10.18 5.32 -0.48
C ILE A 131 -9.36 5.49 -1.75
N LEU A 132 -8.03 5.48 -1.66
CA LEU A 132 -7.15 5.61 -2.83
C LEU A 132 -7.28 4.41 -3.78
N CYS A 133 -7.37 3.20 -3.24
CA CYS A 133 -7.64 2.00 -4.04
C CYS A 133 -9.02 2.09 -4.73
N GLY A 134 -10.07 2.49 -4.01
CA GLY A 134 -11.41 2.70 -4.59
C GLY A 134 -11.42 3.78 -5.67
N TRP A 135 -10.79 4.92 -5.39
CA TRP A 135 -10.65 6.04 -6.33
C TRP A 135 -9.93 5.62 -7.62
N SER A 136 -8.93 4.74 -7.53
CA SER A 136 -8.20 4.25 -8.70
C SER A 136 -9.09 3.53 -9.72
N PHE A 137 -10.24 2.99 -9.31
CA PHE A 137 -11.20 2.33 -10.21
C PHE A 137 -12.01 3.31 -11.05
N TRP A 138 -12.08 4.58 -10.64
CA TRP A 138 -12.79 5.64 -11.38
C TRP A 138 -11.90 6.36 -12.40
N VAL A 139 -10.60 6.07 -12.40
CA VAL A 139 -9.65 6.67 -13.34
C VAL A 139 -9.78 5.99 -14.71
N GLU A 140 -10.56 6.56 -15.62
CA GLU A 140 -10.69 6.08 -17.00
C GLU A 140 -9.62 6.72 -17.90
N SER A 141 -8.73 5.91 -18.48
CA SER A 141 -7.76 6.38 -19.50
C SER A 141 -7.26 5.23 -20.37
N ASP A 142 -7.30 5.41 -21.69
CA ASP A 142 -6.88 4.42 -22.68
C ASP A 142 -5.37 4.11 -22.61
N LYS A 143 -4.56 5.03 -22.06
CA LYS A 143 -3.11 4.87 -21.91
C LYS A 143 -2.68 4.46 -20.50
N PHE A 144 -3.64 4.20 -19.61
CA PHE A 144 -3.40 3.91 -18.20
C PHE A 144 -2.48 2.70 -18.01
N ALA A 145 -2.86 1.56 -18.58
CA ALA A 145 -2.13 0.30 -18.42
C ALA A 145 -0.70 0.39 -18.97
N ASN A 146 -0.54 0.97 -20.16
CA ASN A 146 0.77 1.15 -20.78
C ASN A 146 1.69 2.03 -19.93
N THR A 147 1.17 3.12 -19.37
CA THR A 147 1.95 4.03 -18.52
C THR A 147 2.39 3.31 -17.24
N LEU A 148 1.46 2.63 -16.56
CA LEU A 148 1.74 1.87 -15.35
C LEU A 148 2.71 0.71 -15.57
N MET A 149 2.67 0.07 -16.75
CA MET A 149 3.61 -0.98 -17.13
C MET A 149 5.05 -0.45 -17.13
N TYR A 150 5.33 0.71 -17.74
CA TYR A 150 6.68 1.29 -17.74
C TYR A 150 7.14 1.69 -16.35
N PHE A 151 6.27 2.32 -15.54
CA PHE A 151 6.58 2.63 -14.15
C PHE A 151 6.86 1.36 -13.32
N GLY A 152 6.04 0.32 -13.52
CA GLY A 152 6.19 -0.98 -12.88
C GLY A 152 7.48 -1.69 -13.28
N LEU A 153 7.88 -1.60 -14.55
CA LEU A 153 9.13 -2.17 -15.05
C LEU A 153 10.35 -1.52 -14.39
N ILE A 154 10.40 -0.18 -14.35
CA ILE A 154 11.49 0.57 -13.72
C ILE A 154 11.53 0.30 -12.22
N GLY A 155 10.38 0.37 -11.55
CA GLY A 155 10.25 0.10 -10.12
C GLY A 155 10.64 -1.34 -9.76
N GLY A 156 10.22 -2.31 -10.57
CA GLY A 156 10.56 -3.73 -10.39
C GLY A 156 12.05 -3.99 -10.54
N LEU A 157 12.71 -3.37 -11.54
CA LEU A 157 14.16 -3.47 -11.71
C LEU A 157 14.91 -2.93 -10.48
N LEU A 158 14.52 -1.75 -10.00
CA LEU A 158 15.10 -1.15 -8.77
C LEU A 158 14.87 -2.04 -7.55
N PHE A 159 13.68 -2.61 -7.41
CA PHE A 159 13.32 -3.49 -6.31
C PHE A 159 14.17 -4.77 -6.30
N ILE A 160 14.40 -5.40 -7.46
CA ILE A 160 15.27 -6.57 -7.60
C ILE A 160 16.71 -6.24 -7.17
N VAL A 161 17.25 -5.09 -7.60
CA VAL A 161 18.60 -4.66 -7.21
C VAL A 161 18.69 -4.47 -5.70
N ILE A 162 17.70 -3.82 -5.07
CA ILE A 162 17.66 -3.62 -3.62
C ILE A 162 17.57 -4.97 -2.89
N GLN A 163 16.70 -5.89 -3.34
CA GLN A 163 16.58 -7.22 -2.74
C GLN A 163 17.87 -8.02 -2.86
N LEU A 164 18.59 -7.94 -3.99
CA LEU A 164 19.88 -8.58 -4.17
C LEU A 164 20.92 -8.05 -3.17
N LEU A 165 21.00 -6.73 -2.99
CA LEU A 165 21.91 -6.12 -2.02
C LEU A 165 21.61 -6.58 -0.58
N LEU A 166 20.32 -6.62 -0.20
CA LEU A 166 19.90 -7.10 1.11
C LEU A 166 20.22 -8.58 1.33
N LEU A 167 20.10 -9.41 0.29
CA LEU A 167 20.40 -10.84 0.35
C LEU A 167 21.91 -11.11 0.49
N VAL A 168 22.74 -10.32 -0.19
CA VAL A 168 24.20 -10.37 -0.06
C VAL A 168 24.65 -9.94 1.34
N ASP A 169 24.11 -8.84 1.85
CA ASP A 169 24.40 -8.35 3.21
C ASP A 169 23.99 -9.37 4.28
N PHE A 170 22.81 -9.98 4.10
CA PHE A 170 22.35 -11.08 4.95
C PHE A 170 23.32 -12.28 4.90
N ALA A 171 23.81 -12.67 3.72
CA ALA A 171 24.75 -13.79 3.58
C ALA A 171 26.10 -13.51 4.25
N HIS A 172 26.65 -12.30 4.12
CA HIS A 172 27.89 -11.90 4.79
C HIS A 172 27.72 -11.90 6.32
N THR A 173 26.66 -11.26 6.81
CA THR A 173 26.35 -11.22 8.24
C THR A 173 26.19 -12.63 8.82
N TRP A 174 25.52 -13.53 8.09
CA TRP A 174 25.36 -14.93 8.50
C TRP A 174 26.71 -15.66 8.58
N ASN A 175 27.58 -15.46 7.58
CA ASN A 175 28.90 -16.08 7.52
C ASN A 175 29.89 -15.55 8.58
N GLU A 176 29.70 -14.32 9.09
CA GLU A 176 30.51 -13.81 10.20
C GLU A 176 30.06 -14.36 11.56
N ILE A 177 28.78 -14.70 11.69
CA ILE A 177 28.20 -15.21 12.95
C ILE A 177 28.46 -16.71 13.12
N TRP A 178 28.50 -17.48 12.03
CA TRP A 178 28.69 -18.94 12.02
C TRP A 178 30.15 -19.33 11.83
#